data_AF-C4XRM2-F1
#
_entry.id   AF-C4XRM2-F1
#
_cell.length_a   1.000
_cell.length_b   1.000
_cell.length_c   1.000
_cell.angle_alpha   90.00
_cell.angle_beta   90.00
_cell.angle_gamma   90.00
#
_symmetry.space_group_name_H-M   'P 1'
#
loop_
_entity.id
_entity.type
_entity.pdbx_description
1 polymer ?
#
loop_
_entity_poly.entity_id
_entity_poly.type
_entity_poly.pdbx_seq_one_letter_code
_entity_poly.pdbx_strand_id
1 'polypeptide(L)'
;MKRLIPLILLAALVLAGLPGRAAAFDEQSVMICAFRQALAMLTCKTPDKYSFLGVRDGVYVFNSHYAKGFADFYVQLNGDLAVFSSRVWHGRMPSGRIVKDYAAGCVQVIIDPLPCSSFHTARCCGSQ
;
A
#
# COMPACT_ATOMS: atom_id res chain seq x y z
N MET A 1 50.90 -22.42 15.15
CA MET A 1 50.07 -21.20 14.99
C MET A 1 49.50 -21.04 13.57
N LYS A 2 48.98 -22.11 12.93
CA LYS A 2 48.61 -22.10 11.49
C LYS A 2 47.14 -22.47 11.18
N ARG A 3 46.32 -22.69 12.23
CA ARG A 3 44.92 -23.16 12.12
C ARG A 3 43.85 -22.10 12.43
N LEU A 4 44.24 -20.86 12.75
CA LEU A 4 43.30 -19.79 13.11
C LEU A 4 42.79 -18.99 11.90
N ILE A 5 43.54 -18.99 10.78
CA ILE A 5 43.19 -18.27 9.55
C ILE A 5 41.88 -18.76 8.90
N PRO A 6 41.57 -20.07 8.79
CA PRO A 6 40.33 -20.50 8.15
C PRO A 6 39.08 -20.19 8.99
N LEU A 7 39.21 -20.05 10.32
CA LEU A 7 38.09 -19.74 11.20
C LEU A 7 37.60 -18.29 11.04
N ILE A 8 38.53 -17.37 10.80
CA ILE A 8 38.23 -15.94 10.61
C ILE A 8 37.54 -15.71 9.26
N LEU A 9 37.96 -16.43 8.21
CA LEU A 9 37.30 -16.35 6.91
C LEU A 9 35.86 -16.89 6.95
N LEU A 10 35.61 -18.01 7.64
CA LEU A 10 34.23 -18.51 7.79
C LEU A 10 33.34 -17.54 8.57
N ALA A 11 33.86 -16.91 9.63
CA ALA A 11 33.09 -15.94 10.42
C ALA A 11 32.74 -14.67 9.60
N ALA A 12 33.63 -14.22 8.71
CA ALA A 12 33.38 -13.07 7.86
C ALA A 12 32.29 -13.33 6.80
N LEU A 13 32.19 -14.56 6.27
CA LEU A 13 31.14 -14.92 5.32
C LEU A 13 29.75 -15.02 5.96
N VAL A 14 29.65 -15.41 7.24
CA VAL A 14 28.37 -15.50 7.95
C VAL A 14 27.80 -14.12 8.27
N LEU A 15 28.66 -13.12 8.52
CA LEU A 15 28.23 -11.73 8.79
C LEU A 15 27.86 -10.95 7.52
N ALA A 16 28.47 -11.26 6.38
CA ALA A 16 28.21 -10.56 5.11
C ALA A 16 26.99 -11.10 4.35
N GLY A 17 26.48 -12.27 4.70
CA GLY A 17 25.40 -12.95 3.98
C GLY A 17 24.02 -12.87 4.63
N LEU A 18 23.87 -12.23 5.78
CA LEU A 18 22.56 -12.09 6.41
C LEU A 18 21.73 -11.06 5.61
N PRO A 19 20.64 -11.46 4.94
CA PRO A 19 19.75 -10.50 4.30
C PRO A 19 19.28 -9.52 5.37
N GLY A 20 19.31 -8.22 5.05
CA GLY A 20 18.79 -7.19 5.95
C GLY A 20 17.40 -7.61 6.44
N ARG A 21 17.14 -7.43 7.74
CA ARG A 21 15.84 -7.79 8.33
C ARG A 21 14.75 -7.19 7.49
N ALA A 22 13.98 -8.03 6.80
CA ALA A 22 12.74 -7.60 6.19
C ALA A 22 11.92 -6.95 7.32
N ALA A 23 11.53 -5.69 7.13
CA ALA A 23 10.63 -5.06 8.09
C ALA A 23 9.37 -5.93 8.10
N ALA A 24 9.10 -6.64 9.20
CA ALA A 24 7.88 -7.40 9.35
C ALA A 24 6.77 -6.38 9.60
N PHE A 25 6.08 -5.96 8.55
CA PHE A 25 4.91 -5.07 8.66
C PHE A 25 3.63 -5.85 8.39
N ASP A 26 2.54 -5.44 9.05
CA ASP A 26 1.20 -5.93 8.71
C ASP A 26 0.83 -5.37 7.32
N GLU A 27 1.05 -6.19 6.30
CA GLU A 27 0.79 -5.86 4.90
C GLU A 27 -0.63 -5.36 4.69
N GLN A 28 -1.62 -5.95 5.37
CA GLN A 28 -3.01 -5.55 5.24
C GLN A 28 -3.22 -4.13 5.79
N SER A 29 -2.67 -3.81 6.96
CA SER A 29 -2.77 -2.46 7.54
C SER A 29 -2.17 -1.38 6.62
N VAL A 30 -1.02 -1.69 6.01
CA VAL A 30 -0.29 -0.76 5.14
C VAL A 30 -1.02 -0.60 3.81
N MET A 31 -1.58 -1.68 3.27
CA MET A 31 -2.46 -1.65 2.09
C MET A 31 -3.72 -0.81 2.36
N ILE A 32 -4.39 -1.00 3.49
CA ILE A 32 -5.57 -0.21 3.88
C ILE A 32 -5.22 1.29 3.93
N CYS A 33 -4.10 1.63 4.53
CA CYS A 33 -3.60 3.00 4.58
C CYS A 33 -3.33 3.56 3.17
N ALA A 34 -2.66 2.80 2.31
CA ALA A 34 -2.33 3.23 0.95
C ALA A 34 -3.59 3.43 0.10
N PHE A 35 -4.59 2.55 0.22
CA PHE A 35 -5.87 2.69 -0.45
C PHE A 35 -6.68 3.87 0.06
N ARG A 36 -6.64 4.14 1.37
CA ARG A 36 -7.26 5.33 1.96
C ARG A 36 -6.68 6.62 1.37
N GLN A 37 -5.35 6.69 1.26
CA GLN A 37 -4.69 7.82 0.61
C GLN A 37 -5.05 7.92 -0.89
N ALA A 38 -5.05 6.80 -1.62
CA ALA A 38 -5.40 6.78 -3.03
C ALA A 38 -6.85 7.25 -3.27
N LEU A 39 -7.82 6.77 -2.48
CA LEU A 39 -9.22 7.22 -2.54
C LEU A 39 -9.36 8.71 -2.26
N ALA A 40 -8.59 9.23 -1.30
CA ALA A 40 -8.56 10.65 -0.99
C ALA A 40 -8.07 11.47 -2.18
N MET A 41 -6.98 11.05 -2.84
CA MET A 41 -6.49 11.67 -4.06
C MET A 41 -7.50 11.56 -5.21
N LEU A 42 -8.12 10.39 -5.40
CA LEU A 42 -9.11 10.13 -6.44
C LEU A 42 -10.40 10.95 -6.32
N THR A 43 -10.65 11.49 -5.13
CA THR A 43 -11.87 12.24 -4.81
C THR A 43 -11.61 13.67 -4.35
N CYS A 44 -10.35 14.12 -4.40
CA CYS A 44 -9.95 15.45 -3.96
C CYS A 44 -10.32 15.72 -2.49
N LYS A 45 -10.18 14.71 -1.63
CA LYS A 45 -10.48 14.78 -0.19
C LYS A 45 -9.24 14.48 0.65
N THR A 46 -9.40 14.54 1.96
CA THR A 46 -8.39 14.11 2.92
C THR A 46 -8.57 12.63 3.30
N PRO A 47 -7.48 11.89 3.58
CA PRO A 47 -7.53 10.46 3.91
C PRO A 47 -8.40 10.12 5.13
N ASP A 48 -8.48 11.01 6.14
CA ASP A 48 -9.29 10.81 7.35
C ASP A 48 -10.80 10.72 7.09
N LYS A 49 -11.27 11.13 5.90
CA LYS A 49 -12.69 11.03 5.52
C LYS A 49 -13.12 9.64 5.05
N TYR A 50 -12.20 8.69 4.99
CA TYR A 50 -12.45 7.33 4.50
C TYR A 50 -12.33 6.32 5.64
N SER A 51 -13.47 5.80 6.09
CA SER A 51 -13.52 4.75 7.12
C SER A 51 -13.36 3.38 6.46
N PHE A 52 -12.47 2.54 6.99
CA PHE A 52 -12.33 1.16 6.51
C PHE A 52 -13.38 0.28 7.18
N LEU A 53 -14.14 -0.47 6.39
CA LEU A 53 -15.22 -1.33 6.89
C LEU A 53 -14.84 -2.81 6.96
N GLY A 54 -13.77 -3.23 6.27
CA GLY A 54 -13.32 -4.61 6.22
C GLY A 54 -13.00 -5.09 4.82
N VAL A 55 -12.61 -6.36 4.73
CA VAL A 55 -12.39 -7.07 3.46
C VAL A 55 -13.55 -8.06 3.26
N ARG A 56 -14.14 -8.09 2.07
CA ARG A 56 -15.21 -9.02 1.69
C ARG A 56 -14.84 -9.66 0.36
N ASP A 57 -14.67 -10.97 0.33
CA ASP A 57 -14.28 -11.72 -0.87
C ASP A 57 -13.03 -11.14 -1.57
N GLY A 58 -12.04 -10.71 -0.78
CA GLY A 58 -10.81 -10.09 -1.29
C GLY A 58 -10.95 -8.62 -1.74
N VAL A 59 -12.12 -8.01 -1.58
CA VAL A 59 -12.40 -6.60 -1.89
C VAL A 59 -12.32 -5.77 -0.61
N TYR A 60 -11.51 -4.73 -0.63
CA TYR A 60 -11.40 -3.77 0.49
C TYR A 60 -12.54 -2.78 0.40
N VAL A 61 -13.29 -2.63 1.48
CA VAL A 61 -14.48 -1.77 1.53
C VAL A 61 -14.21 -0.56 2.41
N PHE A 62 -14.45 0.61 1.86
CA PHE A 62 -14.35 1.89 2.55
C PHE A 62 -15.69 2.63 2.46
N ASN A 63 -15.98 3.48 3.44
CA ASN A 63 -17.12 4.37 3.43
C ASN A 63 -16.69 5.82 3.64
N SER A 64 -17.32 6.74 2.92
CA SER A 64 -17.10 8.17 3.06
C SER A 64 -18.36 8.95 2.68
N HIS A 65 -18.58 10.11 3.30
CA HIS A 65 -19.61 11.03 2.86
C HIS A 65 -19.19 11.70 1.55
N TYR A 66 -19.86 11.38 0.43
CA TYR A 66 -19.54 11.85 -0.92
C TYR A 66 -20.78 12.43 -1.62
N ALA A 67 -20.63 13.61 -2.23
CA ALA A 67 -21.72 14.38 -2.82
C ALA A 67 -22.86 14.63 -1.79
N LYS A 68 -24.00 13.94 -1.92
CA LYS A 68 -25.22 14.17 -1.12
C LYS A 68 -25.42 13.19 0.05
N GLY A 69 -24.51 12.24 0.27
CA GLY A 69 -24.67 11.25 1.35
C GLY A 69 -23.48 10.32 1.52
N PHE A 70 -23.65 9.29 2.36
CA PHE A 70 -22.65 8.24 2.52
C PHE A 70 -22.61 7.32 1.31
N ALA A 71 -21.40 7.03 0.83
CA ALA A 71 -21.16 6.12 -0.27
C ALA A 71 -20.07 5.12 0.11
N ASP A 72 -20.23 3.91 -0.39
CA ASP A 72 -19.21 2.86 -0.28
C ASP A 72 -18.27 2.92 -1.48
N PHE A 73 -17.01 2.68 -1.21
CA PHE A 73 -15.91 2.62 -2.15
C PHE A 73 -15.25 1.27 -2.03
N TYR A 74 -15.03 0.63 -3.16
CA TYR A 74 -14.50 -0.72 -3.25
C TYR A 74 -13.14 -0.66 -3.93
N VAL A 75 -12.18 -1.38 -3.35
CA VAL A 75 -10.87 -1.57 -3.95
C VAL A 75 -10.66 -3.06 -4.17
N GLN A 76 -10.63 -3.45 -5.44
CA GLN A 76 -10.41 -4.83 -5.86
C GLN A 76 -8.97 -4.97 -6.37
N LEU A 77 -8.31 -6.05 -5.97
CA LEU A 77 -6.97 -6.36 -6.44
C LEU A 77 -7.04 -7.21 -7.71
N ASN A 78 -6.27 -6.84 -8.72
CA ASN A 78 -6.06 -7.62 -9.93
C ASN A 78 -4.56 -7.67 -10.23
N GLY A 79 -3.86 -8.66 -9.67
CA GLY A 79 -2.40 -8.73 -9.74
C GLY A 79 -1.75 -7.56 -8.99
N ASP A 80 -0.98 -6.74 -9.70
CA ASP A 80 -0.35 -5.52 -9.19
C ASP A 80 -1.21 -4.26 -9.37
N LEU A 81 -2.47 -4.39 -9.80
CA LEU A 81 -3.40 -3.28 -9.95
C LEU A 81 -4.43 -3.25 -8.83
N ALA A 82 -4.64 -2.07 -8.25
CA ALA A 82 -5.78 -1.73 -7.43
C ALA A 82 -6.84 -1.06 -8.32
N VAL A 83 -7.99 -1.71 -8.48
CA VAL A 83 -9.14 -1.14 -9.21
C VAL A 83 -10.09 -0.53 -8.19
N PHE A 84 -10.32 0.78 -8.31
CA PHE A 84 -11.21 1.54 -7.44
C PHE A 84 -12.56 1.69 -8.11
N SER A 85 -13.64 1.44 -7.37
CA SER A 85 -14.99 1.59 -7.89
C SER A 85 -15.94 2.10 -6.83
N SER A 86 -16.99 2.79 -7.27
CA SER A 86 -18.13 3.15 -6.43
C SER A 86 -19.36 3.39 -7.30
N ARG A 87 -20.54 3.19 -6.74
CA ARG A 87 -21.81 3.48 -7.44
C ARG A 87 -21.93 4.97 -7.78
N VAL A 88 -21.37 5.85 -6.96
CA VAL A 88 -21.41 7.31 -7.20
C VAL A 88 -20.51 7.77 -8.34
N TRP A 89 -19.67 6.89 -8.89
CA TRP A 89 -18.80 7.19 -10.03
C TRP A 89 -19.39 6.75 -11.38
N HIS A 90 -20.64 6.28 -11.40
CA HIS A 90 -21.39 5.96 -12.62
C HIS A 90 -20.62 5.06 -13.60
N GLY A 91 -19.90 4.06 -13.08
CA GLY A 91 -19.14 3.11 -13.89
C GLY A 91 -17.70 3.53 -14.20
N ARG A 92 -17.23 4.71 -13.76
CA ARG A 92 -15.80 5.04 -13.81
C ARG A 92 -15.04 4.21 -12.79
N MET A 93 -14.00 3.53 -13.26
CA MET A 93 -13.16 2.64 -12.45
C MET A 93 -11.69 3.05 -12.60
N PRO A 94 -11.24 4.11 -11.89
CA PRO A 94 -9.83 4.44 -11.88
C PRO A 94 -9.04 3.27 -11.29
N SER A 95 -7.82 3.09 -11.76
CA SER A 95 -6.89 2.08 -11.27
C SER A 95 -5.59 2.71 -10.80
N GLY A 96 -4.90 2.04 -9.87
CA GLY A 96 -3.54 2.40 -9.49
C GLY A 96 -2.64 1.18 -9.45
N ARG A 97 -1.37 1.36 -9.82
CA ARG A 97 -0.35 0.31 -9.70
C ARG A 97 0.14 0.22 -8.26
N ILE A 98 0.11 -0.98 -7.70
CA ILE A 98 0.60 -1.31 -6.38
C ILE A 98 2.09 -1.66 -6.50
N VAL A 99 2.93 -0.92 -5.80
CA VAL A 99 4.36 -1.20 -5.66
C VAL A 99 4.64 -1.50 -4.20
N LYS A 100 5.03 -2.74 -3.92
CA LYS A 100 5.37 -3.21 -2.57
C LYS A 100 6.88 -3.16 -2.39
N ASP A 101 7.33 -2.37 -1.43
CA ASP A 101 8.73 -2.29 -1.01
C ASP A 101 8.88 -3.01 0.34
N TYR A 102 9.18 -4.30 0.27
CA TYR A 102 9.35 -5.13 1.46
C TYR A 102 10.60 -4.77 2.28
N ALA A 103 11.60 -4.15 1.66
CA ALA A 103 12.80 -3.71 2.37
C ALA A 103 12.51 -2.50 3.26
N ALA A 104 11.76 -1.52 2.74
CA ALA A 104 11.35 -0.34 3.49
C ALA A 104 10.08 -0.56 4.34
N GLY A 105 9.38 -1.69 4.16
CA GLY A 105 8.13 -1.97 4.83
C GLY A 105 6.96 -1.11 4.34
N CYS A 106 6.96 -0.74 3.06
CA CYS A 106 6.05 0.23 2.48
C CYS A 106 5.24 -0.33 1.31
N VAL A 107 4.02 0.19 1.16
CA VAL A 107 3.19 0.02 -0.04
C VAL A 107 2.95 1.39 -0.65
N GLN A 108 3.12 1.44 -1.97
CA GLN A 108 2.79 2.59 -2.79
C GLN A 108 1.69 2.22 -3.77
N VAL A 109 0.72 3.12 -3.96
CA VAL A 109 -0.28 3.02 -5.01
C VAL A 109 -0.13 4.24 -5.91
N ILE A 110 0.33 3.99 -7.13
CA ILE A 110 0.55 5.00 -8.14
C ILE A 110 -0.72 5.12 -8.98
N ILE A 111 -1.41 6.25 -8.89
CA ILE A 111 -2.66 6.53 -9.60
C ILE A 111 -2.42 7.56 -10.71
N ASP A 112 -3.24 7.48 -11.76
CA ASP A 112 -3.21 8.49 -12.81
C ASP A 112 -3.65 9.86 -12.26
N PRO A 113 -3.01 10.96 -12.70
CA PRO A 113 -3.30 12.29 -12.20
C PRO A 113 -4.75 12.70 -12.43
N LEU A 114 -5.34 13.26 -11.39
CA LEU A 114 -6.59 14.00 -11.49
C LEU A 114 -6.31 15.50 -11.36
N PRO A 115 -7.14 16.35 -11.97
CA PRO A 115 -6.90 17.80 -12.02
C PRO A 115 -6.85 18.47 -10.63
N CYS A 116 -7.31 17.80 -9.57
CA CYS A 116 -7.33 18.31 -8.21
C CYS A 116 -6.17 17.85 -7.32
N SER A 117 -5.32 16.93 -7.78
CA SER A 117 -4.18 16.40 -7.02
C SER A 117 -2.97 16.32 -7.93
N SER A 118 -1.95 17.13 -7.65
CA SER A 118 -0.62 16.98 -8.25
C SER A 118 0.15 15.78 -7.70
N PHE A 119 -0.38 15.11 -6.68
CA PHE A 119 0.21 13.92 -6.09
C PHE A 119 -0.26 12.66 -6.83
N HIS A 120 0.70 11.88 -7.29
CA HIS A 120 0.48 10.65 -8.07
C HIS A 120 0.63 9.37 -7.25
N THR A 121 1.20 9.47 -6.05
CA THR A 121 1.64 8.30 -5.28
C THR A 121 1.10 8.37 -3.87
N ALA A 122 0.18 7.46 -3.55
CA ALA A 122 -0.26 7.17 -2.20
C ALA A 122 0.73 6.20 -1.54
N ARG A 123 1.46 6.64 -0.51
CA ARG A 123 2.48 5.83 0.17
C ARG A 123 2.15 5.65 1.64
N CYS A 124 2.15 4.41 2.09
CA CYS A 124 2.10 4.06 3.49
C CYS A 124 3.21 3.08 3.83
N CYS A 125 3.70 3.15 5.07
CA CYS A 125 4.71 2.26 5.60
C CYS A 125 4.25 1.74 6.95
N GLY A 126 4.58 0.49 7.26
CA GLY A 126 4.37 -0.05 8.59
C GLY A 126 5.28 0.66 9.59
N SER A 127 4.74 0.99 10.77
CA SER A 127 5.60 1.29 11.91
C SER A 127 6.33 0.00 12.30
N GLN A 128 7.67 0.05 12.30
CA GLN A 128 8.51 -1.00 12.89
C GLN A 128 8.26 -1.11 14.40
#